data_AF-A0A928Z6S3-F1
#
_entry.id   AF-A0A928Z6S3-F1
#
_cell.length_a   1.000
_cell.length_b   1.000
_cell.length_c   1.000
_cell.angle_alpha   90.00
_cell.angle_beta   90.00
_cell.angle_gamma   90.00
#
_symmetry.space_group_name_H-M   'P 1'
#
loop_
_entity.id
_entity.type
_entity.pdbx_description
1 polymer ?
#
loop_
_entity_poly.entity_id
_entity_poly.type
_entity_poly.pdbx_seq_one_letter_code
_entity_poly.pdbx_strand_id
1 'polypeptide(L)'
;MLQENGITGNVGWYRAAFETSRQIRAIGEQKLSLPVLAYGGQYGLPGTYEQMHLVSHDVTGGIVEHCGHLLPEEAPEFLATQMLEFFRP
;
A
#
# COMPACT_ATOMS: atom_id res chain seq x y z
N MET A 1 -14.24 -6.40 20.86
CA MET A 1 -13.27 -7.52 20.90
C MET A 1 -11.91 -6.91 21.23
N LEU A 2 -11.39 -7.11 22.44
CA LEU A 2 -10.03 -6.70 22.81
C LEU A 2 -9.25 -7.98 23.10
N GLN A 3 -8.23 -8.26 22.30
CA GLN A 3 -7.30 -9.36 22.57
C GLN A 3 -6.13 -8.85 23.40
N GLU A 4 -5.67 -9.68 24.33
CA GLU A 4 -4.40 -9.45 25.03
C GLU A 4 -3.26 -9.30 23.99
N ASN A 5 -2.32 -8.41 24.27
CA ASN A 5 -1.16 -8.07 23.41
C ASN A 5 -1.44 -7.28 22.11
N GLY A 6 -2.65 -6.76 21.88
CA GLY A 6 -2.94 -5.94 20.68
C GLY A 6 -2.00 -4.74 20.49
N ILE A 7 -1.68 -4.02 21.57
CA ILE A 7 -0.72 -2.90 21.53
C ILE A 7 0.69 -3.40 21.23
N THR A 8 1.15 -4.45 21.93
CA THR A 8 2.49 -5.03 21.73
C THR A 8 2.71 -5.47 20.28
N GLY A 9 1.67 -6.02 19.64
CA GLY A 9 1.65 -6.38 18.23
C GLY A 9 1.73 -5.15 17.32
N ASN A 10 0.91 -4.12 17.56
CA ASN A 10 0.90 -2.90 16.75
C ASN A 10 2.27 -2.18 16.75
N VAL A 11 2.86 -1.96 17.92
CA VAL A 11 4.18 -1.31 18.03
C VAL A 11 5.34 -2.22 17.59
N GLY A 12 5.08 -3.52 17.41
CA GLY A 12 6.06 -4.48 16.91
C GLY A 12 6.54 -4.18 15.49
N TRP A 13 5.65 -3.72 14.62
CA TRP A 13 6.00 -3.31 13.26
C TRP A 13 7.04 -2.20 13.24
N TYR A 14 6.87 -1.18 14.09
CA TYR A 14 7.81 -0.08 14.21
C TYR A 14 9.17 -0.53 14.77
N ARG A 15 9.19 -1.45 15.76
CA ARG A 15 10.45 -2.04 16.25
C ARG A 15 11.19 -2.82 15.17
N ALA A 16 10.46 -3.51 14.31
CA ALA A 16 11.03 -4.33 13.25
C ALA A 16 11.38 -3.55 11.97
N ALA A 17 11.09 -2.24 11.89
CA ALA A 17 11.18 -1.46 10.65
C ALA A 17 12.52 -1.64 9.90
N PHE A 18 13.66 -1.58 10.60
CA PHE A 18 14.98 -1.76 9.97
C PHE A 18 15.24 -3.19 9.50
N GLU A 19 14.72 -4.19 10.20
CA GLU A 19 14.79 -5.58 9.76
C GLU A 19 13.95 -5.78 8.50
N THR A 20 12.71 -5.29 8.50
CA THR A 20 11.84 -5.30 7.33
C THR A 20 12.45 -4.55 6.15
N SER A 21 13.11 -3.40 6.35
CA SER A 21 13.80 -2.69 5.26
C SER A 21 14.92 -3.51 4.63
N ARG A 22 15.71 -4.25 5.42
CA ARG A 22 16.73 -5.16 4.88
C ARG A 22 16.12 -6.29 4.06
N GLN A 23 15.02 -6.86 4.55
CA GLN A 23 14.30 -7.93 3.86
C GLN A 23 13.67 -7.45 2.56
N ILE A 24 12.98 -6.30 2.57
CA ILE A 24 12.41 -5.66 1.37
C ILE A 24 13.51 -5.37 0.35
N ARG A 25 14.68 -4.88 0.80
CA ARG A 25 15.80 -4.64 -0.11
C ARG A 25 16.30 -5.93 -0.76
N ALA A 26 16.45 -7.01 0.01
CA ALA A 26 16.92 -8.30 -0.50
C ALA A 26 15.92 -8.94 -1.48
N ILE A 27 14.62 -8.85 -1.20
CA ILE A 27 13.56 -9.42 -2.06
C ILE A 27 13.32 -8.52 -3.28
N GLY A 28 13.39 -7.19 -3.11
CA GLY A 28 13.17 -6.19 -4.15
C GLY A 28 14.29 -6.11 -5.20
N GLU A 29 15.35 -6.90 -5.08
CA GLU A 29 16.32 -7.09 -6.18
C GLU A 29 15.65 -7.66 -7.45
N GLN A 30 14.56 -8.39 -7.28
CA GLN A 30 13.70 -8.85 -8.37
C GLN A 30 12.39 -8.06 -8.35
N LYS A 31 12.13 -7.35 -9.45
CA LYS A 31 10.86 -6.63 -9.61
C LYS A 31 9.69 -7.60 -9.76
N LEU A 32 8.53 -7.20 -9.26
CA LEU A 32 7.27 -7.90 -9.48
C LEU A 32 6.94 -7.92 -10.98
N SER A 33 6.60 -9.11 -11.47
CA SER A 33 6.19 -9.35 -12.86
C SER A 33 4.66 -9.34 -13.05
N LEU A 34 3.92 -9.24 -11.95
CA LEU A 34 2.47 -9.17 -11.93
C LEU A 34 1.99 -7.71 -11.92
N PRO A 35 0.79 -7.43 -12.47
CA PRO A 35 0.18 -6.11 -12.38
C PRO A 35 0.01 -5.65 -10.93
N VAL A 36 0.23 -4.36 -10.67
CA VAL A 36 0.06 -3.73 -9.36
C VAL A 36 -0.89 -2.53 -9.48
N LEU A 37 -1.89 -2.46 -8.60
CA LEU A 37 -2.74 -1.28 -8.42
C LEU A 37 -2.26 -0.49 -7.19
N ALA A 38 -1.89 0.78 -7.38
CA ALA A 38 -1.24 1.60 -6.36
C ALA A 38 -1.86 3.00 -6.26
N TYR A 39 -2.76 3.18 -5.30
CA TYR A 39 -3.35 4.50 -4.97
C TYR A 39 -2.85 5.04 -3.63
N GLY A 40 -2.59 6.34 -3.60
CA GLY A 40 -2.28 7.08 -2.37
C GLY A 40 -3.18 8.31 -2.24
N GLY A 41 -3.68 8.59 -1.04
CA GLY A 41 -4.42 9.85 -0.81
C GLY A 41 -3.49 11.05 -0.79
N GLN A 42 -3.95 12.16 -1.36
CA GLN A 42 -3.23 13.44 -1.45
C GLN A 42 -2.61 13.90 -0.12
N TYR A 43 -3.33 13.74 1.00
CA TYR A 43 -2.93 14.17 2.34
C TYR A 43 -2.36 13.04 3.21
N GLY A 44 -2.37 11.80 2.70
CA GLY A 44 -1.82 10.62 3.37
C GLY A 44 -0.42 10.31 2.87
N LEU A 45 -0.35 9.42 1.89
CA LEU A 45 0.90 9.03 1.22
C LEU A 45 0.73 9.18 -0.30
N PRO A 46 0.91 10.39 -0.87
CA PRO A 46 0.75 10.60 -2.31
C PRO A 46 1.82 9.86 -3.15
N GLY A 47 2.94 9.45 -2.53
CA GLY A 47 4.03 8.75 -3.20
C GLY A 47 3.81 7.26 -3.47
N THR A 48 2.68 6.66 -3.07
CA THR A 48 2.43 5.20 -3.21
C THR A 48 2.63 4.72 -4.65
N TYR A 49 2.09 5.45 -5.63
CA TYR A 49 2.20 5.09 -7.05
C TYR A 49 3.67 5.07 -7.53
N GLU A 50 4.42 6.13 -7.23
CA GLU A 50 5.84 6.26 -7.60
C GLU A 50 6.72 5.22 -6.90
N GLN A 51 6.44 4.94 -5.63
CA GLN A 51 7.19 3.96 -4.84
C GLN A 51 7.01 2.54 -5.39
N MET A 52 5.82 2.18 -5.87
CA MET A 52 5.59 0.85 -6.46
C MET A 52 6.32 0.65 -7.80
N HIS A 53 6.56 1.73 -8.56
CA HIS A 53 7.39 1.66 -9.78
C HIS A 53 8.87 1.30 -9.50
N LEU A 54 9.35 1.51 -8.28
CA LEU A 54 10.69 1.08 -7.89
C LEU A 54 10.81 -0.45 -7.83
N VAL A 55 9.70 -1.15 -7.56
CA VAL A 55 9.69 -2.60 -7.27
C VAL A 55 8.80 -3.42 -8.21
N SER A 56 8.13 -2.79 -9.17
CA SER A 56 7.32 -3.45 -10.20
C SER A 56 7.61 -2.87 -11.59
N HIS A 57 7.21 -3.60 -12.63
CA HIS A 57 7.23 -3.15 -14.03
C HIS A 57 5.86 -2.69 -14.54
N ASP A 58 4.78 -3.18 -13.92
CA ASP A 58 3.40 -2.92 -14.32
C ASP A 58 2.64 -2.35 -13.13
N VAL A 59 2.49 -1.03 -13.11
CA VAL A 59 1.82 -0.29 -12.05
C VAL A 59 0.80 0.66 -12.64
N THR A 60 -0.45 0.46 -12.25
CA THR A 60 -1.57 1.37 -12.48
C THR A 60 -1.95 2.04 -11.16
N GLY A 61 -2.56 3.22 -11.21
CA GLY A 61 -2.98 3.94 -10.01
C GLY A 61 -2.71 5.43 -10.07
N GLY A 62 -2.43 6.04 -8.91
CA GLY A 62 -2.16 7.47 -8.82
C GLY A 62 -2.49 8.07 -7.45
N ILE A 63 -2.76 9.37 -7.46
CA ILE A 63 -3.14 10.12 -6.26
C ILE A 63 -4.66 10.31 -6.25
N VAL A 64 -5.29 10.01 -5.10
CA VAL A 64 -6.71 10.31 -4.87
C VAL A 64 -6.80 11.68 -4.22
N GLU A 65 -7.39 12.63 -4.93
CA GLU A 65 -7.57 13.99 -4.44
C GLU A 65 -8.45 14.04 -3.19
N HIS A 66 -8.19 15.01 -2.33
CA HIS A 66 -8.96 15.27 -1.11
C HIS A 66 -9.03 14.13 -0.09
N CYS A 67 -8.17 13.10 -0.22
CA CYS A 67 -8.13 11.95 0.69
C CYS A 67 -6.81 11.89 1.47
N GLY A 68 -6.91 11.39 2.70
CA GLY A 68 -5.82 11.08 3.62
C GLY A 68 -5.31 9.65 3.48
N HIS A 69 -5.04 9.01 4.63
CA HIS A 69 -4.43 7.67 4.67
C HIS A 69 -5.46 6.54 4.53
N LEU A 70 -6.72 6.78 4.89
CA LEU A 70 -7.74 5.75 5.07
C LEU A 70 -8.68 5.73 3.86
N LEU A 71 -8.13 5.51 2.66
CA LEU A 71 -8.92 5.46 1.41
C LEU A 71 -10.20 4.61 1.48
N PRO A 72 -10.23 3.42 2.13
CA PRO A 72 -11.45 2.64 2.27
C PRO A 72 -12.58 3.36 3.03
N GLU A 73 -12.25 4.30 3.92
CA GLU A 73 -13.20 5.08 4.70
C GLU A 73 -13.50 6.43 4.03
N GLU A 74 -12.52 7.02 3.35
CA GLU A 74 -12.60 8.37 2.80
C GLU A 74 -13.15 8.42 1.36
N ALA A 75 -12.89 7.39 0.55
CA ALA A 75 -13.37 7.28 -0.82
C ALA A 75 -13.73 5.83 -1.20
N PRO A 76 -14.67 5.19 -0.48
CA PRO A 76 -15.00 3.76 -0.66
C PRO A 76 -15.46 3.43 -2.08
N GLU A 77 -16.30 4.25 -2.71
CA GLU A 77 -16.83 4.00 -4.05
C GLU A 77 -15.73 4.06 -5.12
N PHE A 78 -14.82 5.04 -4.99
CA PHE A 78 -13.67 5.16 -5.86
C PHE A 78 -12.80 3.90 -5.75
N LEU A 79 -12.41 3.54 -4.53
CA LEU A 79 -11.51 2.41 -4.29
C LEU A 79 -12.14 1.10 -4.77
N ALA A 80 -13.41 0.85 -4.47
CA ALA A 80 -14.14 -0.33 -4.91
C ALA A 80 -14.22 -0.43 -6.44
N THR A 81 -14.50 0.69 -7.12
CA THR A 81 -14.56 0.73 -8.60
C THR A 81 -13.19 0.36 -9.21
N GLN A 82 -12.11 0.97 -8.72
CA GLN A 82 -10.77 0.69 -9.24
C GLN A 82 -10.35 -0.76 -8.98
N MET A 83 -10.70 -1.33 -7.82
CA MET A 83 -10.42 -2.74 -7.51
C MET A 83 -11.21 -3.69 -8.41
N LEU A 84 -12.51 -3.44 -8.63
CA LEU A 84 -13.35 -4.29 -9.49
C LEU A 84 -12.88 -4.28 -10.94
N GLU A 85 -12.50 -3.12 -11.48
CA GLU A 85 -11.92 -3.03 -12.83
C GLU A 85 -10.56 -3.74 -12.91
N PHE A 86 -9.71 -3.59 -11.89
CA PHE A 86 -8.39 -4.23 -11.87
C PHE A 86 -8.46 -5.77 -11.80
N PHE A 87 -9.43 -6.33 -11.07
CA PHE A 87 -9.60 -7.79 -10.94
C PHE A 87 -10.53 -8.40 -12.00
N ARG A 88 -10.99 -7.62 -12.97
CA ARG A 88 -11.85 -8.13 -14.04
C ARG A 88 -11.06 -9.14 -14.90
N PRO A 89 -11.67 -10.29 -15.28
CA PRO A 89 -11.01 -11.30 -16.11
C PRO A 89 -10.54 -10.81 -17.47
#